data_AF-A0A843HNG9-F1
#
_entry.id   AF-A0A843HNG9-F1
#
_cell.length_a   1.000
_cell.length_b   1.000
_cell.length_c   1.000
_cell.angle_alpha   90.00
_cell.angle_beta   90.00
_cell.angle_gamma   90.00
#
_symmetry.space_group_name_H-M   'P 1'
#
loop_
_entity.id
_entity.type
_entity.pdbx_description
1 polymer ?
#
loop_
_entity_poly.entity_id
_entity_poly.type
_entity_poly.pdbx_seq_one_letter_code
_entity_poly.pdbx_strand_id
1 'polypeptide(L)'
;MNITLYQFAKKVNSTKRPSSGTVYNCYLLDQDTNLYNPRVVIRNVTENIRKFWNYALIVDFARYYFIVDKKIINKNEMELTLECDVLATYRSDIVGYEGQLARCSSESRYNENVVDSMISPTVALRNETTITATSGATDFDTFNQYGVGGSVSFVYYGDGASGGAGDTGGGYINSTQAPQYVLGDLFGIADMWDSFVIGETDPAKYIKNIIWIPAKYSSGYTGSLDINLGKVTASIINARHLTGERSLTIQKTFTFRDTSNSYVDEYEDWRDYDNRFTSVTLEAPFIGLVSIEPKYLRYDNIILTYHIDMGTGDTIATLSATRPGKSIPIGRYVINIGVPMPISMQNIDTAGVKNSLKSLISASTGNISANIDLLDNIAIGSATGFENVECLGGSGSTADLSSMACNIIIVRQGSTSNATTERGKPCMGSSATPVNGAYHEYVNPRPTITGGTKRELEQVTSLMKSGFYYE
;
A
#
# COMPACT_ATOMS: atom_id res chain seq x y z
N MET A 1 -23.98 -57.44 25.60
CA MET A 1 -23.12 -56.24 25.51
C MET A 1 -23.78 -55.12 26.30
N ASN A 2 -23.00 -54.12 26.70
CA ASN A 2 -23.52 -52.93 27.39
C ASN A 2 -23.36 -51.70 26.51
N ILE A 3 -24.37 -50.83 26.54
CA ILE A 3 -24.36 -49.52 25.90
C ILE A 3 -24.59 -48.46 26.95
N THR A 4 -23.74 -47.43 26.96
CA THR A 4 -23.97 -46.24 27.79
C THR A 4 -24.60 -45.18 26.91
N LEU A 5 -25.79 -44.72 27.28
CA LEU A 5 -26.46 -43.63 26.57
C LEU A 5 -26.11 -42.29 27.21
N TYR A 6 -26.10 -41.23 26.39
CA TYR A 6 -25.91 -39.83 26.82
C TYR A 6 -26.96 -38.88 26.20
N GLN A 7 -27.40 -37.89 26.97
CA GLN A 7 -28.01 -36.67 26.44
C GLN A 7 -26.89 -35.65 26.30
N PHE A 8 -26.49 -35.37 25.06
CA PHE A 8 -25.24 -34.69 24.81
C PHE A 8 -25.38 -33.66 23.68
N ALA A 9 -25.12 -32.40 24.01
CA ALA A 9 -25.06 -31.32 23.03
C ALA A 9 -23.62 -31.20 22.50
N LYS A 10 -23.45 -31.53 21.22
CA LYS A 10 -22.14 -31.59 20.57
C LYS A 10 -22.24 -31.23 19.09
N LYS A 11 -21.23 -30.51 18.59
CA LYS A 11 -21.02 -30.27 17.15
C LYS A 11 -20.50 -31.55 16.48
N VAL A 12 -20.93 -31.81 15.25
CA VAL A 12 -20.51 -33.01 14.49
C VAL A 12 -18.98 -33.07 14.33
N ASN A 13 -18.33 -31.93 14.11
CA ASN A 13 -16.88 -31.82 13.93
C ASN A 13 -16.11 -31.54 15.24
N SER A 14 -16.59 -32.02 16.39
CA SER A 14 -15.91 -31.85 17.69
C SER A 14 -15.36 -33.16 18.23
N THR A 15 -14.29 -33.14 19.01
CA THR A 15 -13.79 -34.32 19.75
C THR A 15 -14.42 -34.49 21.13
N LYS A 16 -15.31 -33.58 21.55
CA LYS A 16 -15.89 -33.56 22.90
C LYS A 16 -16.50 -34.91 23.25
N ARG A 17 -16.25 -35.36 24.49
CA ARG A 17 -16.80 -36.60 25.06
C ARG A 17 -17.74 -36.27 26.22
N PRO A 18 -18.82 -37.04 26.42
CA PRO A 18 -19.70 -36.87 27.57
C PRO A 18 -19.05 -37.40 28.85
N SER A 19 -19.38 -36.82 30.01
CA SER A 19 -18.79 -37.17 31.31
C SER A 19 -19.65 -38.10 32.18
N SER A 20 -20.98 -38.13 31.97
CA SER A 20 -21.92 -38.94 32.74
C SER A 20 -23.03 -39.48 31.84
N GLY A 21 -23.33 -40.77 31.95
CA GLY A 21 -24.35 -41.46 31.16
C GLY A 21 -24.97 -42.63 31.90
N THR A 22 -25.97 -43.26 31.29
CA THR A 22 -26.69 -44.40 31.89
C THR A 22 -26.44 -45.67 31.09
N VAL A 23 -26.08 -46.74 31.80
CA VAL A 23 -25.75 -48.04 31.21
C VAL A 23 -27.02 -48.86 31.02
N TYR A 24 -27.16 -49.45 29.85
CA TYR A 24 -28.23 -50.37 29.49
C TYR A 24 -27.67 -51.66 28.91
N ASN A 25 -28.39 -52.75 29.13
CA ASN A 25 -28.12 -54.00 28.44
C ASN A 25 -28.71 -53.94 27.02
N CYS A 26 -27.90 -54.33 26.04
CA CYS A 26 -28.35 -54.41 24.66
C CYS A 26 -27.79 -55.66 23.95
N TYR A 27 -28.37 -55.94 22.79
CA TYR A 27 -27.90 -56.97 21.87
C TYR A 27 -27.88 -56.44 20.44
N LEU A 28 -27.00 -56.99 19.60
CA LEU A 28 -26.94 -56.67 18.17
C LEU A 28 -28.15 -57.29 17.49
N LEU A 29 -28.84 -56.50 16.64
CA LEU A 29 -30.01 -57.00 15.92
C LEU A 29 -29.62 -58.08 14.91
N ASP A 30 -28.49 -57.89 14.22
CA ASP A 30 -27.98 -58.79 13.19
C ASP A 30 -26.61 -59.34 13.60
N GLN A 31 -26.33 -60.61 13.27
CA GLN A 31 -24.99 -61.20 13.47
C GLN A 31 -23.93 -60.53 12.59
N ASP A 32 -24.33 -59.97 11.45
CA ASP A 32 -23.49 -59.21 10.50
C ASP A 32 -23.58 -57.69 10.76
N THR A 33 -23.31 -57.27 11.99
CA THR A 33 -23.33 -55.83 12.33
C THR A 33 -22.00 -55.15 12.00
N ASN A 34 -22.05 -54.02 11.30
CA ASN A 34 -20.88 -53.18 11.03
C ASN A 34 -20.56 -52.29 12.23
N LEU A 35 -19.28 -52.27 12.65
CA LEU A 35 -18.76 -51.43 13.73
C LEU A 35 -18.94 -49.92 13.45
N TYR A 36 -18.99 -49.50 12.19
CA TYR A 36 -19.16 -48.10 11.83
C TYR A 36 -20.61 -47.61 12.03
N ASN A 37 -21.59 -48.45 11.68
CA ASN A 37 -23.02 -48.12 11.75
C ASN A 37 -23.86 -49.26 12.35
N PRO A 38 -23.65 -49.58 13.64
CA PRO A 38 -24.31 -50.71 14.26
C PRO A 38 -25.80 -50.47 14.52
N ARG A 39 -26.59 -51.55 14.50
CA ARG A 39 -27.99 -51.56 14.95
C ARG A 39 -28.10 -52.41 16.21
N VAL A 40 -28.53 -51.78 17.29
CA VAL A 40 -28.62 -52.42 18.61
C VAL A 40 -30.04 -52.33 19.14
N VAL A 41 -30.49 -53.36 19.85
CA VAL A 41 -31.76 -53.35 20.57
C VAL A 41 -31.50 -53.23 22.05
N ILE A 42 -32.15 -52.24 22.67
CA ILE A 42 -32.11 -52.00 24.11
C ILE A 42 -33.37 -52.56 24.74
N ARG A 43 -33.21 -53.24 25.87
CA ARG A 43 -34.31 -53.75 26.71
C ARG A 43 -34.60 -52.82 27.89
N ASN A 44 -35.78 -52.96 28.46
CA ASN A 44 -36.27 -52.19 29.61
C ASN A 44 -36.33 -50.68 29.30
N VAL A 45 -36.87 -50.35 28.11
CA VAL A 45 -36.92 -48.98 27.62
C VAL A 45 -37.85 -48.12 28.48
N THR A 46 -37.30 -47.05 29.07
CA THR A 46 -38.07 -46.04 29.80
C THR A 46 -38.47 -44.86 28.90
N GLU A 47 -39.41 -44.03 29.33
CA GLU A 47 -39.82 -42.82 28.62
C GLU A 47 -38.63 -41.87 28.34
N ASN A 48 -37.71 -41.76 29.30
CA ASN A 48 -36.52 -40.92 29.17
C ASN A 48 -35.66 -41.37 27.99
N ILE A 49 -35.46 -42.68 27.82
CA ILE A 49 -34.71 -43.29 26.70
C ILE A 49 -35.28 -42.85 25.35
N ARG A 50 -36.61 -42.90 25.23
CA ARG A 50 -37.32 -42.54 24.01
C ARG A 50 -37.10 -41.07 23.65
N LYS A 51 -37.17 -40.16 24.63
CA LYS A 51 -37.18 -38.71 24.38
C LYS A 51 -35.82 -38.04 24.28
N PHE A 52 -34.89 -38.32 25.21
CA PHE A 52 -33.79 -37.37 25.45
C PHE A 52 -32.40 -37.81 25.00
N TRP A 53 -32.15 -39.11 24.93
CA TRP A 53 -30.80 -39.62 24.63
C TRP A 53 -30.50 -39.51 23.14
N ASN A 54 -29.34 -38.98 22.76
CA ASN A 54 -28.98 -38.73 21.37
C ASN A 54 -27.57 -39.21 21.02
N TYR A 55 -26.88 -39.82 21.97
CA TYR A 55 -25.49 -40.23 21.84
C TYR A 55 -25.23 -41.49 22.67
N ALA A 56 -24.22 -42.27 22.27
CA ALA A 56 -23.92 -43.55 22.91
C ALA A 56 -22.43 -43.88 22.95
N LEU A 57 -22.05 -44.75 23.88
CA LEU A 57 -20.76 -45.44 23.95
C LEU A 57 -21.03 -46.93 24.01
N ILE A 58 -20.45 -47.69 23.08
CA ILE A 58 -20.40 -49.15 23.19
C ILE A 58 -18.98 -49.52 23.61
N VAL A 59 -18.83 -49.89 24.88
CA VAL A 59 -17.52 -50.18 25.49
C VAL A 59 -16.82 -51.34 24.77
N ASP A 60 -17.58 -52.38 24.42
CA ASP A 60 -17.06 -53.56 23.71
C ASP A 60 -16.45 -53.20 22.34
N PHE A 61 -16.90 -52.11 21.72
CA PHE A 61 -16.39 -51.61 20.44
C PHE A 61 -15.36 -50.50 20.59
N ALA A 62 -15.12 -50.02 21.82
CA ALA A 62 -14.30 -48.85 22.14
C ALA A 62 -14.66 -47.59 21.31
N ARG A 63 -15.94 -47.43 20.95
CA ARG A 63 -16.42 -46.39 20.02
C ARG A 63 -17.58 -45.58 20.59
N TYR A 64 -17.57 -44.30 20.28
CA TYR A 64 -18.70 -43.40 20.51
C TYR A 64 -19.56 -43.29 19.26
N TYR A 65 -20.86 -43.06 19.45
CA TYR A 65 -21.83 -43.04 18.37
C TYR A 65 -22.85 -41.92 18.53
N PHE A 66 -23.21 -41.29 17.42
CA PHE A 66 -24.46 -40.55 17.31
C PHE A 66 -25.63 -41.53 17.16
N ILE A 67 -26.75 -41.27 17.83
CA ILE A 67 -28.00 -41.99 17.61
C ILE A 67 -28.72 -41.33 16.44
N VAL A 68 -28.73 -41.99 15.29
CA VAL A 68 -29.32 -41.49 14.05
C VAL A 68 -30.84 -41.68 14.06
N ASP A 69 -31.31 -42.83 14.54
CA ASP A 69 -32.73 -43.15 14.61
C ASP A 69 -33.07 -44.00 15.84
N LYS A 70 -34.32 -43.88 16.29
CA LYS A 70 -34.89 -44.65 17.39
C LYS A 70 -36.21 -45.28 16.95
N LYS A 71 -36.21 -46.59 16.74
CA LYS A 71 -37.40 -47.33 16.36
C LYS A 71 -37.94 -48.12 17.54
N ILE A 72 -39.15 -47.78 17.98
CA ILE A 72 -39.85 -48.50 19.04
C ILE A 72 -40.35 -49.83 18.46
N ILE A 73 -39.83 -50.96 18.96
CA ILE A 73 -40.30 -52.29 18.55
C ILE A 73 -41.56 -52.64 19.35
N ASN A 74 -41.51 -52.46 20.66
CA ASN A 74 -42.63 -52.72 21.57
C ASN A 74 -42.54 -51.84 22.83
N LYS A 75 -43.35 -52.13 23.86
CA LYS A 75 -43.36 -51.34 25.11
C LYS A 75 -42.01 -51.36 25.84
N ASN A 76 -41.25 -52.45 25.75
CA ASN A 76 -40.04 -52.68 26.53
C ASN A 76 -38.75 -52.68 25.70
N GLU A 77 -38.85 -52.70 24.37
CA GLU A 77 -37.71 -52.77 23.45
C GLU A 77 -37.73 -51.66 22.40
N MET A 78 -36.53 -51.17 22.09
CA MET A 78 -36.30 -50.13 21.11
C MET A 78 -34.99 -50.42 20.39
N GLU A 79 -35.03 -50.30 19.08
CA GLU A 79 -33.90 -50.39 18.20
C GLU A 79 -33.26 -49.00 18.02
N LEU A 80 -31.94 -48.95 18.11
CA LEU A 80 -31.14 -47.76 17.82
C LEU A 80 -30.32 -48.00 16.56
N THR A 81 -30.40 -47.05 15.62
CA THR A 81 -29.46 -46.95 14.50
C THR A 81 -28.37 -45.97 14.89
N LEU A 82 -27.11 -46.43 14.87
CA LEU A 82 -25.96 -45.68 15.34
C LEU A 82 -25.02 -45.32 14.20
N GLU A 83 -24.29 -44.22 14.33
CA GLU A 83 -23.19 -43.83 13.44
C GLU A 83 -21.96 -43.44 14.26
N CYS A 84 -20.79 -44.00 13.92
CA CYS A 84 -19.55 -43.80 14.65
C CYS A 84 -19.12 -42.33 14.63
N ASP A 85 -18.95 -41.74 15.81
CA ASP A 85 -18.29 -40.46 15.98
C ASP A 85 -16.78 -40.72 16.06
N VAL A 86 -16.12 -40.64 14.90
CA VAL A 86 -14.68 -40.91 14.78
C VAL A 86 -13.82 -39.90 15.54
N LEU A 87 -14.27 -38.65 15.68
CA LEU A 87 -13.51 -37.61 16.38
C LEU A 87 -13.53 -37.82 17.90
N ALA A 88 -14.68 -38.17 18.48
CA ALA A 88 -14.73 -38.58 19.88
C ALA A 88 -14.01 -39.91 20.10
N THR A 89 -14.19 -40.89 19.21
CA THR A 89 -13.58 -42.22 19.35
C THR A 89 -12.06 -42.11 19.38
N TYR A 90 -11.46 -41.45 18.40
CA TYR A 90 -10.01 -41.38 18.24
C TYR A 90 -9.38 -40.11 18.82
N ARG A 91 -10.07 -39.40 19.73
CA ARG A 91 -9.57 -38.18 20.38
C ARG A 91 -8.13 -38.30 20.89
N SER A 92 -7.77 -39.43 21.48
CA SER A 92 -6.43 -39.67 22.03
C SER A 92 -5.34 -39.77 20.95
N ASP A 93 -5.66 -40.40 19.81
CA ASP A 93 -4.75 -40.48 18.67
C ASP A 93 -4.61 -39.11 17.98
N ILE A 94 -5.73 -38.36 17.90
CA ILE A 94 -5.78 -37.02 17.30
C ILE A 94 -4.92 -36.03 18.09
N VAL A 95 -4.96 -36.02 19.42
CA VAL A 95 -4.12 -35.12 20.22
C VAL A 95 -2.63 -35.46 20.12
N GLY A 96 -2.30 -36.74 19.90
CA GLY A 96 -0.93 -37.18 19.68
C GLY A 96 -0.40 -36.87 18.27
N TYR A 97 -1.26 -36.46 17.35
CA TYR A 97 -0.85 -36.14 15.99
C TYR A 97 -0.18 -34.76 15.91
N GLU A 98 1.03 -34.73 15.37
CA GLU A 98 1.75 -33.50 15.03
C GLU A 98 1.78 -33.33 13.52
N GLY A 99 1.27 -32.20 13.03
CA GLY A 99 1.21 -31.92 11.59
C GLY A 99 1.08 -30.44 11.30
N GLN A 100 1.20 -30.07 10.02
CA GLN A 100 1.16 -28.67 9.61
C GLN A 100 -0.27 -28.11 9.73
N LEU A 101 -0.44 -27.03 10.50
CA LEU A 101 -1.73 -26.34 10.64
C LEU A 101 -1.92 -25.32 9.51
N ALA A 102 -3.04 -25.44 8.79
CA ALA A 102 -3.52 -24.43 7.86
C ALA A 102 -4.14 -23.26 8.64
N ARG A 103 -5.07 -23.56 9.57
CA ARG A 103 -5.80 -22.57 10.36
C ARG A 103 -5.99 -23.03 11.81
N CYS A 104 -6.02 -22.09 12.74
CA CYS A 104 -6.34 -22.35 14.14
C CYS A 104 -7.01 -21.15 14.80
N SER A 105 -7.90 -21.39 15.77
CA SER A 105 -8.50 -20.33 16.59
C SER A 105 -7.70 -20.01 17.86
N SER A 106 -6.59 -20.70 18.11
CA SER A 106 -5.74 -20.49 19.29
C SER A 106 -4.77 -19.34 19.05
N GLU A 107 -4.79 -18.34 19.93
CA GLU A 107 -3.90 -17.16 19.89
C GLU A 107 -2.41 -17.53 19.92
N SER A 108 -2.08 -18.65 20.58
CA SER A 108 -0.70 -19.15 20.64
C SER A 108 -0.19 -19.80 19.34
N ARG A 109 -1.03 -19.92 18.30
CA ARG A 109 -0.72 -20.71 17.09
C ARG A 109 -0.95 -19.98 15.77
N TYR A 110 -1.88 -19.04 15.71
CA TYR A 110 -2.11 -18.32 14.44
C TYR A 110 -1.04 -17.27 14.19
N ASN A 111 -0.84 -16.93 12.92
CA ASN A 111 0.13 -15.95 12.48
C ASN A 111 -0.62 -14.77 11.84
N GLU A 112 -0.62 -13.63 12.52
CA GLU A 112 -1.29 -12.41 12.04
C GLU A 112 -0.57 -11.75 10.86
N ASN A 113 0.59 -12.27 10.47
CA ASN A 113 1.42 -11.72 9.40
C ASN A 113 1.16 -12.42 8.07
N VAL A 114 0.34 -13.47 8.10
CA VAL A 114 -0.10 -14.21 6.93
C VAL A 114 -1.42 -13.61 6.45
N VAL A 115 -1.43 -13.23 5.18
CA VAL A 115 -2.61 -12.72 4.49
C VAL A 115 -3.75 -13.74 4.59
N ASP A 116 -4.87 -13.34 5.19
CA ASP A 116 -6.07 -14.17 5.27
C ASP A 116 -6.98 -13.90 4.07
N SER A 117 -7.10 -14.87 3.17
CA SER A 117 -7.96 -14.79 2.00
C SER A 117 -9.45 -14.81 2.33
N MET A 118 -9.84 -15.21 3.54
CA MET A 118 -11.25 -15.20 3.98
C MET A 118 -11.74 -13.82 4.39
N ILE A 119 -10.83 -12.89 4.67
CA ILE A 119 -11.18 -11.52 5.05
C ILE A 119 -11.34 -10.70 3.78
N SER A 120 -12.48 -10.03 3.64
CA SER A 120 -12.76 -9.12 2.52
C SER A 120 -12.77 -7.67 3.00
N PRO A 121 -12.32 -6.72 2.16
CA PRO A 121 -12.45 -5.30 2.46
C PRO A 121 -13.92 -4.89 2.50
N THR A 122 -14.23 -3.88 3.31
CA THR A 122 -15.53 -3.21 3.32
C THR A 122 -15.37 -1.80 2.77
N VAL A 123 -16.47 -1.22 2.28
CA VAL A 123 -16.48 0.16 1.78
C VAL A 123 -16.25 1.19 2.90
N ALA A 124 -16.44 0.79 4.15
CA ALA A 124 -16.20 1.66 5.31
C ALA A 124 -14.70 1.98 5.43
N LEU A 125 -14.37 3.26 5.58
CA LEU A 125 -12.99 3.68 5.86
C LEU A 125 -12.60 3.29 7.29
N ARG A 126 -11.42 2.70 7.43
CA ARG A 126 -10.80 2.44 8.73
C ARG A 126 -9.99 3.65 9.19
N ASN A 127 -9.19 4.20 8.28
CA ASN A 127 -8.35 5.37 8.53
C ASN A 127 -7.89 6.00 7.21
N GLU A 128 -7.66 7.31 7.23
CA GLU A 128 -6.97 8.07 6.19
C GLU A 128 -5.81 8.84 6.83
N THR A 129 -4.63 8.81 6.22
CA THR A 129 -3.44 9.47 6.75
C THR A 129 -2.75 10.25 5.65
N THR A 130 -2.49 11.52 5.88
CA THR A 130 -1.67 12.35 5.00
C THR A 130 -0.32 12.59 5.65
N ILE A 131 0.76 12.29 4.92
CA ILE A 131 2.14 12.52 5.32
C ILE A 131 2.73 13.56 4.37
N THR A 132 3.09 14.71 4.90
CA THR A 132 3.75 15.77 4.13
C THR A 132 5.26 15.54 4.10
N ALA A 133 5.88 15.78 2.96
CA ALA A 133 7.32 15.64 2.82
C ALA A 133 8.08 16.64 3.70
N THR A 134 9.17 16.17 4.32
CA THR A 134 10.23 17.05 4.82
C THR A 134 11.20 17.35 3.67
N SER A 135 11.53 18.62 3.49
CA SER A 135 12.50 19.08 2.49
C SER A 135 13.93 19.02 3.03
N GLY A 136 14.90 18.77 2.14
CA GLY A 136 16.32 18.96 2.42
C GLY A 136 16.72 20.45 2.48
N ALA A 137 18.02 20.73 2.42
CA ALA A 137 18.56 22.10 2.37
C ALA A 137 18.18 22.87 1.08
N THR A 138 17.73 22.15 0.05
CA THR A 138 17.23 22.68 -1.22
C THR A 138 15.78 22.26 -1.43
N ASP A 139 14.95 23.18 -1.93
CA ASP A 139 13.54 22.91 -2.20
C ASP A 139 13.07 23.67 -3.46
N PHE A 140 11.94 23.23 -4.01
CA PHE A 140 11.19 24.01 -4.99
C PHE A 140 10.69 25.30 -4.35
N ASP A 141 10.71 26.36 -5.14
CA ASP A 141 10.14 27.62 -4.69
C ASP A 141 8.68 27.70 -5.14
N THR A 142 7.82 28.24 -4.28
CA THR A 142 6.39 28.42 -4.61
C THR A 142 6.21 29.72 -5.39
N PHE A 143 5.39 29.69 -6.44
CA PHE A 143 5.01 30.92 -7.13
C PHE A 143 3.94 31.63 -6.29
N ASN A 144 4.32 32.63 -5.50
CA ASN A 144 3.36 33.49 -4.79
C ASN A 144 3.13 34.79 -5.59
N GLN A 145 1.86 35.20 -5.70
CA GLN A 145 1.36 36.36 -6.44
C GLN A 145 2.04 37.70 -6.09
N TYR A 146 2.83 37.75 -5.00
CA TYR A 146 3.47 38.96 -4.47
C TYR A 146 5.00 38.91 -4.31
N GLY A 147 5.69 37.85 -4.75
CA GLY A 147 7.14 37.77 -4.63
C GLY A 147 7.63 36.36 -4.92
N VAL A 148 8.58 36.24 -5.85
CA VAL A 148 8.93 34.98 -6.51
C VAL A 148 10.35 34.62 -6.14
N GLY A 149 10.59 33.37 -5.75
CA GLY A 149 11.93 32.80 -5.86
C GLY A 149 12.00 31.75 -6.97
N GLY A 150 13.21 31.51 -7.47
CA GLY A 150 13.52 30.57 -8.55
C GLY A 150 14.82 30.96 -9.24
N SER A 151 15.22 30.19 -10.25
CA SER A 151 16.44 30.48 -11.03
C SER A 151 16.06 30.77 -12.48
N VAL A 152 16.66 31.79 -13.08
CA VAL A 152 16.56 32.06 -14.51
C VAL A 152 17.86 31.65 -15.17
N SER A 153 17.80 30.69 -16.08
CA SER A 153 18.92 30.25 -16.89
C SER A 153 18.87 30.91 -18.25
N PHE A 154 20.00 31.34 -18.78
CA PHE A 154 20.07 31.97 -20.09
C PHE A 154 21.35 31.56 -20.83
N VAL A 155 21.23 31.51 -22.14
CA VAL A 155 22.34 31.20 -23.05
C VAL A 155 22.54 32.41 -23.96
N TYR A 156 23.79 32.84 -24.10
CA TYR A 156 24.15 34.02 -24.89
C TYR A 156 25.39 33.77 -25.78
N TYR A 157 25.54 34.58 -26.81
CA TYR A 157 26.76 34.68 -27.61
C TYR A 157 27.65 35.76 -27.02
N GLY A 158 28.82 35.37 -26.54
CA GLY A 158 29.88 36.28 -26.13
C GLY A 158 30.73 36.69 -27.33
N ASP A 159 31.23 37.92 -27.31
CA ASP A 159 32.44 38.24 -28.06
C ASP A 159 33.62 37.68 -27.25
N GLY A 160 34.41 36.78 -27.85
CA GLY A 160 35.65 36.34 -27.22
C GLY A 160 36.57 37.54 -26.98
N ALA A 161 37.65 37.38 -26.21
CA ALA A 161 38.65 38.42 -25.95
C ALA A 161 39.38 38.97 -27.21
N SER A 162 38.87 38.70 -28.41
CA SER A 162 39.51 38.93 -29.71
C SER A 162 38.51 39.24 -30.84
N GLY A 163 37.35 39.85 -30.55
CA GLY A 163 36.50 40.45 -31.61
C GLY A 163 35.99 39.46 -32.67
N GLY A 164 35.74 38.22 -32.27
CA GLY A 164 35.30 37.14 -33.13
C GLY A 164 34.02 36.51 -32.58
N ALA A 165 32.91 36.68 -33.30
CA ALA A 165 31.65 36.00 -33.01
C ALA A 165 31.87 34.47 -33.06
N GLY A 166 31.85 33.80 -31.90
CA GLY A 166 32.07 32.36 -31.84
C GLY A 166 31.90 31.71 -30.46
N ASP A 167 32.19 32.41 -29.36
CA ASP A 167 32.09 31.82 -28.02
C ASP A 167 30.64 31.85 -27.50
N THR A 168 30.08 30.66 -27.25
CA THR A 168 28.77 30.53 -26.61
C THR A 168 28.96 30.52 -25.10
N GLY A 169 28.48 31.56 -24.42
CA GLY A 169 28.45 31.65 -22.97
C GLY A 169 27.09 31.22 -22.40
N GLY A 170 27.09 30.61 -21.23
CA GLY A 170 25.87 30.31 -20.48
C GLY A 170 25.94 30.92 -19.09
N GLY A 171 24.83 31.41 -18.57
CA GLY A 171 24.74 31.94 -17.21
C GLY A 171 23.41 31.59 -16.55
N TYR A 172 23.37 31.64 -15.22
CA TYR A 172 22.13 31.58 -14.45
C TYR A 172 22.09 32.72 -13.44
N ILE A 173 20.90 33.23 -13.17
CA ILE A 173 20.60 34.23 -12.15
C ILE A 173 19.73 33.57 -11.08
N ASN A 174 20.22 33.60 -9.84
CA ASN A 174 19.38 33.33 -8.68
C ASN A 174 18.65 34.61 -8.33
N SER A 175 17.32 34.63 -8.47
CA SER A 175 16.54 35.80 -8.08
C SER A 175 15.57 35.49 -6.96
N THR A 176 15.52 36.40 -5.99
CA THR A 176 14.43 36.52 -5.02
C THR A 176 13.29 37.38 -5.54
N GLN A 177 13.39 37.84 -6.79
CA GLN A 177 12.39 38.64 -7.48
C GLN A 177 11.79 37.85 -8.64
N ALA A 178 10.59 38.28 -9.03
CA ALA A 178 9.86 37.71 -10.16
C ALA A 178 10.68 37.73 -11.46
N PRO A 179 10.56 36.70 -12.33
CA PRO A 179 11.37 36.57 -13.55
C PRO A 179 11.36 37.82 -14.43
N GLN A 180 10.27 38.61 -14.39
CA GLN A 180 10.17 39.90 -15.07
C GLN A 180 11.15 40.97 -14.57
N TYR A 181 11.54 40.93 -13.29
CA TYR A 181 12.56 41.83 -12.74
C TYR A 181 13.96 41.34 -13.07
N VAL A 182 14.17 40.03 -13.23
CA VAL A 182 15.45 39.48 -13.73
C VAL A 182 15.72 39.88 -15.17
N LEU A 183 14.69 39.88 -16.01
CA LEU A 183 14.77 40.46 -17.36
C LEU A 183 14.97 41.99 -17.28
N GLY A 184 14.31 42.65 -16.35
CA GLY A 184 14.54 44.07 -16.04
C GLY A 184 16.00 44.36 -15.65
N ASP A 185 16.65 43.50 -14.88
CA ASP A 185 18.07 43.64 -14.50
C ASP A 185 19.00 43.26 -15.66
N LEU A 186 18.61 42.29 -16.48
CA LEU A 186 19.35 41.88 -17.68
C LEU A 186 19.32 42.94 -18.78
N PHE A 187 18.23 43.72 -18.89
CA PHE A 187 17.98 44.70 -19.95
C PHE A 187 17.95 46.16 -19.48
N GLY A 188 17.95 46.41 -18.17
CA GLY A 188 17.76 47.72 -17.54
C GLY A 188 19.05 48.42 -17.11
N ILE A 189 20.20 47.87 -17.45
CA ILE A 189 21.49 48.55 -17.25
C ILE A 189 21.50 49.78 -18.15
N ALA A 190 21.77 50.96 -17.57
CA ALA A 190 21.76 52.24 -18.28
C ALA A 190 22.61 52.24 -19.58
N ASP A 191 23.70 51.47 -19.58
CA ASP A 191 24.62 51.31 -20.71
C ASP A 191 23.97 50.59 -21.93
N MET A 192 22.93 49.79 -21.72
CA MET A 192 22.20 49.15 -22.82
C MET A 192 21.38 50.17 -23.60
N TRP A 193 20.74 51.13 -22.93
CA TRP A 193 19.99 52.19 -23.59
C TRP A 193 20.90 53.08 -24.46
N ASP A 194 22.10 53.40 -23.97
CA ASP A 194 23.07 54.19 -24.72
C ASP A 194 23.56 53.46 -25.98
N SER A 195 23.76 52.13 -25.91
CA SER A 195 24.16 51.33 -27.09
C SER A 195 23.04 51.15 -28.13
N PHE A 196 21.77 51.15 -27.72
CA PHE A 196 20.62 51.15 -28.63
C PHE A 196 20.47 52.49 -29.37
N VAL A 197 20.73 53.61 -28.70
CA VAL A 197 20.64 54.97 -29.30
C VAL A 197 21.70 55.20 -30.38
N ILE A 198 22.85 54.51 -30.28
CA ILE A 198 23.97 54.64 -31.24
C ILE A 198 23.77 53.75 -32.49
N GLY A 199 22.74 52.89 -32.52
CA GLY A 199 22.34 52.13 -33.72
C GLY A 199 23.32 51.04 -34.18
N GLU A 200 24.38 50.75 -33.42
CA GLU A 200 25.44 49.83 -33.87
C GLU A 200 25.23 48.36 -33.50
N THR A 201 24.44 48.00 -32.48
CA THR A 201 24.19 46.57 -32.15
C THR A 201 22.94 46.39 -31.28
N ASP A 202 22.11 45.39 -31.58
CA ASP A 202 20.97 44.99 -30.75
C ASP A 202 21.40 43.84 -29.80
N PRO A 203 21.65 44.11 -28.51
CA PRO A 203 22.10 43.10 -27.54
C PRO A 203 21.10 41.95 -27.32
N ALA A 204 19.80 42.13 -27.57
CA ALA A 204 18.83 41.06 -27.41
C ALA A 204 19.03 39.92 -28.44
N LYS A 205 19.61 40.23 -29.61
CA LYS A 205 19.98 39.22 -30.62
C LYS A 205 21.08 38.27 -30.16
N TYR A 206 21.86 38.67 -29.16
CA TYR A 206 22.93 37.83 -28.60
C TYR A 206 22.41 36.87 -27.53
N ILE A 207 21.16 37.01 -27.08
CA ILE A 207 20.53 36.06 -26.15
C ILE A 207 19.78 35.01 -26.98
N LYS A 208 20.18 33.74 -26.82
CA LYS A 208 19.66 32.61 -27.60
C LYS A 208 18.41 32.00 -26.96
N ASN A 209 18.41 31.90 -25.63
CA ASN A 209 17.34 31.26 -24.89
C ASN A 209 17.31 31.76 -23.46
N ILE A 210 16.12 31.85 -22.88
CA ILE A 210 15.89 32.13 -21.47
C ILE A 210 14.88 31.12 -20.94
N ILE A 211 15.25 30.40 -19.88
CA ILE A 211 14.41 29.39 -19.23
C ILE A 211 14.29 29.76 -17.76
N TRP A 212 13.06 29.83 -17.26
CA TRP A 212 12.81 29.89 -15.83
C TRP A 212 12.68 28.49 -15.25
N ILE A 213 13.33 28.25 -14.11
CA ILE A 213 13.27 27.00 -13.36
C ILE A 213 12.72 27.31 -11.96
N PRO A 214 11.66 26.61 -11.51
CA PRO A 214 10.97 26.84 -10.23
C PRO A 214 11.74 26.30 -9.01
N ALA A 215 13.06 26.46 -9.03
CA ALA A 215 13.96 26.01 -7.99
C ALA A 215 15.14 26.98 -7.86
N LYS A 216 15.59 27.24 -6.64
CA LYS A 216 16.77 28.06 -6.39
C LYS A 216 18.03 27.21 -6.49
N TYR A 217 19.02 27.66 -7.25
CA TYR A 217 20.32 27.02 -7.27
C TYR A 217 21.03 27.28 -5.94
N SER A 218 21.50 26.21 -5.28
CA SER A 218 21.98 26.27 -3.90
C SER A 218 23.23 27.13 -3.72
N SER A 219 23.25 27.82 -2.58
CA SER A 219 24.25 28.76 -2.04
C SER A 219 24.09 30.20 -2.50
N GLY A 220 23.83 31.08 -1.53
CA GLY A 220 23.66 32.52 -1.65
C GLY A 220 24.88 33.19 -2.29
N TYR A 221 24.96 33.08 -3.60
CA TYR A 221 25.97 33.79 -4.35
C TYR A 221 25.60 35.26 -4.41
N THR A 222 26.49 36.08 -3.88
CA THR A 222 26.41 37.54 -3.84
C THR A 222 27.46 38.16 -4.76
N GLY A 223 27.73 37.57 -5.92
CA GLY A 223 28.66 38.12 -6.90
C GLY A 223 27.96 38.68 -8.14
N SER A 224 28.70 39.50 -8.89
CA SER A 224 28.28 40.01 -10.20
C SER A 224 28.89 39.14 -11.30
N LEU A 225 28.12 38.87 -12.35
CA LEU A 225 28.59 38.28 -13.58
C LEU A 225 28.58 39.34 -14.68
N ASP A 226 29.74 39.63 -15.23
CA ASP A 226 29.85 40.47 -16.41
C ASP A 226 29.72 39.59 -17.65
N ILE A 227 28.67 39.83 -18.45
CA ILE A 227 28.46 39.16 -19.73
C ILE A 227 28.66 40.16 -20.87
N ASN A 228 29.33 39.73 -21.93
CA ASN A 228 29.47 40.53 -23.15
C ASN A 228 28.38 40.12 -24.15
N LEU A 229 27.53 41.06 -24.53
CA LEU A 229 26.47 40.93 -25.53
C LEU A 229 26.85 41.81 -26.74
N GLY A 230 27.63 41.25 -27.66
CA GLY A 230 28.25 42.03 -28.73
C GLY A 230 29.27 43.03 -28.14
N LYS A 231 29.10 44.32 -28.43
CA LYS A 231 29.96 45.41 -27.90
C LYS A 231 29.56 45.91 -26.50
N VAL A 232 28.49 45.37 -25.92
CA VAL A 232 27.93 45.83 -24.65
C VAL A 232 28.28 44.84 -23.55
N THR A 233 28.83 45.33 -22.43
CA THR A 233 29.04 44.52 -21.24
C THR A 233 27.90 44.78 -20.25
N ALA A 234 27.20 43.72 -19.85
CA ALA A 234 26.14 43.74 -18.86
C ALA A 234 26.61 43.07 -17.56
N SER A 235 26.65 43.83 -16.46
CA SER A 235 26.98 43.33 -15.12
C SER A 235 25.71 42.91 -14.39
N ILE A 236 25.52 41.60 -14.22
CA ILE A 236 24.31 41.04 -13.61
C ILE A 236 24.61 40.60 -12.17
N ILE A 237 23.87 41.15 -11.22
CA ILE A 237 24.00 40.82 -9.80
C ILE A 237 23.36 39.44 -9.53
N ASN A 238 23.96 38.65 -8.63
CA ASN A 238 23.52 37.31 -8.24
C ASN A 238 23.51 36.28 -9.40
N ALA A 239 24.36 36.49 -10.40
CA ALA A 239 24.49 35.63 -11.58
C ALA A 239 25.82 34.88 -11.61
N ARG A 240 25.88 33.69 -12.21
CA ARG A 240 27.13 32.96 -12.45
C ARG A 240 27.16 32.33 -13.83
N HIS A 241 28.36 32.10 -14.37
CA HIS A 241 28.52 31.26 -15.55
C HIS A 241 28.05 29.83 -15.30
N LEU A 242 27.45 29.20 -16.32
CA LEU A 242 27.11 27.78 -16.39
C LEU A 242 28.36 26.91 -16.68
N THR A 243 29.50 27.26 -16.08
CA THR A 243 30.76 26.52 -16.21
C THR A 243 30.95 25.64 -14.97
N GLY A 244 30.66 24.34 -15.08
CA GLY A 244 30.79 23.36 -13.98
C GLY A 244 29.58 22.43 -13.83
N GLU A 245 29.24 22.07 -12.59
CA GLU A 245 28.05 21.27 -12.26
C GLU A 245 26.78 22.05 -12.64
N ARG A 246 26.09 21.59 -13.67
CA ARG A 246 24.81 22.16 -14.15
C ARG A 246 23.59 21.48 -13.52
N SER A 247 23.81 20.63 -12.51
CA SER A 247 22.78 19.80 -11.91
C SER A 247 22.33 20.37 -10.57
N LEU A 248 21.04 20.63 -10.42
CA LEU A 248 20.41 20.86 -9.12
C LEU A 248 19.72 19.58 -8.65
N THR A 249 19.91 19.24 -7.38
CA THR A 249 19.18 18.12 -6.75
C THR A 249 18.24 18.64 -5.69
N ILE A 250 16.96 18.25 -5.79
CA ILE A 250 15.94 18.48 -4.77
C ILE A 250 15.47 17.14 -4.24
N GLN A 251 15.41 17.02 -2.92
CA GLN A 251 14.99 15.78 -2.26
C GLN A 251 13.82 16.06 -1.32
N LYS A 252 12.78 15.25 -1.46
CA LYS A 252 11.59 15.20 -0.59
C LYS A 252 11.57 13.86 0.11
N THR A 253 11.55 13.88 1.45
CA THR A 253 11.57 12.67 2.27
C THR A 253 10.28 12.55 3.05
N PHE A 254 9.63 11.39 2.93
CA PHE A 254 8.44 11.00 3.67
C PHE A 254 8.85 9.92 4.67
N THR A 255 8.66 10.19 5.96
CA THR A 255 9.06 9.29 7.04
C THR A 255 7.84 8.61 7.63
N PHE A 256 7.83 7.28 7.65
CA PHE A 256 6.75 6.47 8.23
C PHE A 256 7.08 5.99 9.64
N ARG A 257 8.37 5.83 9.95
CA ARG A 257 8.86 5.31 11.23
C ARG A 257 9.96 6.24 11.74
N ASP A 258 9.79 6.75 12.96
CA ASP A 258 10.84 7.50 13.63
C ASP A 258 11.92 6.52 14.14
N THR A 259 13.16 6.75 13.70
CA THR A 259 14.38 6.02 14.08
C THR A 259 14.68 6.02 15.59
N SER A 260 13.95 6.81 16.39
CA SER A 260 14.11 6.91 17.85
C SER A 260 13.49 5.76 18.64
N ASN A 261 12.56 4.98 18.04
CA ASN A 261 12.01 3.79 18.68
C ASN A 261 12.83 2.55 18.31
N SER A 262 13.43 1.95 19.34
CA SER A 262 14.01 0.60 19.32
C SER A 262 13.13 -0.34 18.50
N TYR A 263 13.73 -1.00 17.51
CA TYR A 263 13.19 -2.07 16.66
C TYR A 263 12.24 -3.02 17.41
N VAL A 264 10.96 -2.67 17.45
CA VAL A 264 9.83 -3.41 17.99
C VAL A 264 8.62 -2.75 17.27
N ASP A 265 7.90 -3.36 16.32
CA ASP A 265 7.39 -4.71 16.30
C ASP A 265 7.51 -5.41 14.94
N GLU A 266 7.73 -6.71 15.06
CA GLU A 266 7.40 -7.73 14.08
C GLU A 266 5.95 -7.53 13.62
N TYR A 267 5.80 -6.98 12.42
CA TYR A 267 4.60 -7.05 11.58
C TYR A 267 3.29 -6.50 12.20
N GLU A 268 3.09 -5.20 12.04
CA GLU A 268 1.75 -4.58 12.12
C GLU A 268 0.77 -5.25 11.14
N ASP A 269 -0.53 -5.12 11.44
CA ASP A 269 -1.68 -5.66 10.68
C ASP A 269 -1.40 -5.84 9.18
N TRP A 270 -1.43 -7.09 8.69
CA TRP A 270 -1.12 -7.42 7.30
C TRP A 270 -1.96 -6.64 6.27
N ARG A 271 -3.17 -6.20 6.65
CA ARG A 271 -4.08 -5.40 5.81
C ARG A 271 -3.46 -4.05 5.41
N ASP A 272 -2.55 -3.52 6.21
CA ASP A 272 -1.88 -2.24 5.94
C ASP A 272 -0.91 -2.32 4.76
N TYR A 273 -0.57 -3.55 4.34
CA TYR A 273 0.42 -3.83 3.31
C TYR A 273 -0.16 -4.57 2.11
N ASP A 274 -1.48 -4.79 2.07
CA ASP A 274 -2.19 -5.49 0.99
C ASP A 274 -3.03 -4.49 0.16
N ASN A 275 -2.87 -4.55 -1.16
CA ASN A 275 -3.57 -3.68 -2.13
C ASN A 275 -5.11 -3.73 -2.04
N ARG A 276 -5.68 -4.79 -1.46
CA ARG A 276 -7.14 -4.91 -1.29
C ARG A 276 -7.67 -4.04 -0.16
N PHE A 277 -6.84 -3.67 0.81
CA PHE A 277 -7.25 -2.94 2.01
C PHE A 277 -6.60 -1.57 2.09
N THR A 278 -5.41 -1.41 1.52
CA THR A 278 -4.65 -0.16 1.61
C THR A 278 -4.30 0.34 0.22
N SER A 279 -4.50 1.64 0.01
CA SER A 279 -4.01 2.36 -1.17
C SER A 279 -3.09 3.49 -0.71
N VAL A 280 -2.01 3.70 -1.47
CA VAL A 280 -1.01 4.72 -1.19
C VAL A 280 -0.82 5.55 -2.45
N THR A 281 -1.08 6.85 -2.35
CA THR A 281 -0.98 7.78 -3.46
C THR A 281 -0.01 8.89 -3.08
N LEU A 282 0.98 9.13 -3.94
CA LEU A 282 1.90 10.25 -3.82
C LEU A 282 1.44 11.38 -4.75
N GLU A 283 1.21 12.54 -4.17
CA GLU A 283 1.08 13.81 -4.88
C GLU A 283 2.50 14.36 -5.12
N ALA A 284 3.01 14.22 -6.34
CA ALA A 284 4.36 14.63 -6.68
C ALA A 284 4.35 15.89 -7.58
N PRO A 285 5.03 16.99 -7.19
CA PRO A 285 5.16 18.17 -8.03
C PRO A 285 5.68 17.85 -9.43
N PHE A 286 5.05 18.44 -10.45
CA PHE A 286 5.36 18.28 -11.89
C PHE A 286 5.19 16.85 -12.47
N ILE A 287 4.85 15.86 -11.65
CA ILE A 287 4.61 14.47 -12.06
C ILE A 287 3.11 14.13 -11.97
N GLY A 288 2.43 14.66 -10.95
CA GLY A 288 1.02 14.38 -10.66
C GLY A 288 0.84 13.30 -9.60
N LEU A 289 -0.26 12.56 -9.70
CA LEU A 289 -0.58 11.48 -8.76
C LEU A 289 0.14 10.20 -9.16
N VAL A 290 0.89 9.63 -8.22
CA VAL A 290 1.64 8.40 -8.39
C VAL A 290 1.12 7.35 -7.42
N SER A 291 0.61 6.23 -7.94
CA SER A 291 0.22 5.10 -7.11
C SER A 291 1.45 4.33 -6.64
N ILE A 292 1.54 4.07 -5.34
CA ILE A 292 2.62 3.32 -4.70
C ILE A 292 2.05 2.03 -4.13
N GLU A 293 2.75 0.91 -4.31
CA GLU A 293 2.33 -0.33 -3.65
C GLU A 293 2.51 -0.23 -2.11
N PRO A 294 1.49 -0.57 -1.29
CA PRO A 294 1.53 -0.49 0.17
C PRO A 294 2.65 -1.32 0.82
N LYS A 295 3.18 -2.34 0.12
CA LYS A 295 4.36 -3.10 0.59
C LYS A 295 5.56 -2.21 0.88
N TYR A 296 5.66 -1.03 0.23
CA TYR A 296 6.74 -0.07 0.45
C TYR A 296 6.58 0.73 1.75
N LEU A 297 5.41 0.73 2.40
CA LEU A 297 5.22 1.28 3.75
C LEU A 297 6.00 0.50 4.83
N ARG A 298 6.53 -0.69 4.51
CA ARG A 298 7.45 -1.45 5.38
C ARG A 298 8.86 -0.85 5.46
N TYR A 299 9.17 0.12 4.62
CA TYR A 299 10.41 0.87 4.66
C TYR A 299 10.25 2.10 5.55
N ASP A 300 11.36 2.62 6.07
CA ASP A 300 11.31 3.73 7.02
C ASP A 300 10.96 5.04 6.32
N ASN A 301 11.47 5.20 5.09
CA ASN A 301 11.22 6.38 4.29
C ASN A 301 10.87 6.05 2.83
N ILE A 302 10.04 6.88 2.24
CA ILE A 302 9.95 7.06 0.79
C ILE A 302 10.65 8.38 0.45
N ILE A 303 11.52 8.35 -0.55
CA ILE A 303 12.33 9.49 -0.98
C ILE A 303 12.07 9.75 -2.45
N LEU A 304 11.64 10.97 -2.76
CA LEU A 304 11.50 11.50 -4.11
C LEU A 304 12.64 12.49 -4.37
N THR A 305 13.48 12.17 -5.35
CA THR A 305 14.66 12.97 -5.71
C THR A 305 14.56 13.44 -7.14
N TYR A 306 14.64 14.74 -7.35
CA TYR A 306 14.70 15.40 -8.66
C TYR A 306 16.15 15.78 -8.97
N HIS A 307 16.62 15.40 -10.15
CA HIS A 307 17.88 15.85 -10.73
C HIS A 307 17.58 16.71 -11.95
N ILE A 308 17.88 18.00 -11.85
CA ILE A 308 17.48 19.04 -12.81
C ILE A 308 18.72 19.54 -13.53
N ASP A 309 18.76 19.50 -14.87
CA ASP A 309 19.75 20.26 -15.65
C ASP A 309 19.31 21.72 -15.72
N MET A 310 20.05 22.58 -15.04
CA MET A 310 19.75 24.00 -14.94
C MET A 310 19.87 24.75 -16.27
N GLY A 311 20.50 24.18 -17.30
CA GLY A 311 20.60 24.80 -18.62
C GLY A 311 19.48 24.43 -19.59
N THR A 312 18.74 23.35 -19.35
CA THR A 312 17.64 22.90 -20.23
C THR A 312 16.29 22.76 -19.51
N GLY A 313 16.29 22.66 -18.18
CA GLY A 313 15.11 22.32 -17.39
C GLY A 313 14.75 20.83 -17.41
N ASP A 314 15.52 20.01 -18.13
CA ASP A 314 15.32 18.57 -18.17
C ASP A 314 15.56 17.98 -16.80
N THR A 315 14.61 17.16 -16.36
CA THR A 315 14.57 16.68 -15.00
C THR A 315 14.29 15.19 -14.96
N ILE A 316 15.11 14.47 -14.19
CA ILE A 316 14.86 13.08 -13.85
C ILE A 316 14.41 13.04 -12.40
N ALA A 317 13.18 12.62 -12.16
CA ALA A 317 12.69 12.34 -10.82
C ALA A 317 12.79 10.84 -10.53
N THR A 318 13.30 10.48 -9.37
CA THR A 318 13.44 9.09 -8.91
C THR A 318 12.73 8.94 -7.59
N LEU A 319 11.89 7.91 -7.50
CA LEU A 319 11.17 7.53 -6.28
C LEU A 319 11.81 6.27 -5.72
N SER A 320 12.15 6.26 -4.44
CA SER A 320 12.79 5.12 -3.78
C SER A 320 12.24 4.87 -2.38
N ALA A 321 12.23 3.60 -1.96
CA ALA A 321 11.94 3.21 -0.58
C ALA A 321 13.24 2.85 0.14
N THR A 322 13.47 3.40 1.32
CA THR A 322 14.75 3.26 2.04
C THR A 322 14.57 2.83 3.50
N ARG A 323 15.52 2.01 3.95
CA ARG A 323 15.73 1.60 5.34
C ARG A 323 17.25 1.43 5.57
N PRO A 324 17.76 1.39 6.81
CA PRO A 324 19.18 1.18 7.08
C PRO A 324 19.76 0.02 6.25
N GLY A 325 20.78 0.33 5.44
CA GLY A 325 21.48 -0.65 4.59
C GLY A 325 20.73 -1.14 3.35
N LYS A 326 19.55 -0.60 3.02
CA LYS A 326 18.79 -1.01 1.82
C LYS A 326 17.99 0.15 1.20
N SER A 327 18.18 0.38 -0.10
CA SER A 327 17.38 1.28 -0.92
C SER A 327 16.86 0.53 -2.15
N ILE A 328 15.57 0.69 -2.48
CA ILE A 328 14.95 0.10 -3.67
C ILE A 328 14.30 1.22 -4.50
N PRO A 329 14.58 1.31 -5.81
CA PRO A 329 13.86 2.22 -6.69
C PRO A 329 12.42 1.71 -6.92
N ILE A 330 11.44 2.60 -6.75
CA ILE A 330 10.02 2.36 -7.00
C ILE A 330 9.65 2.84 -8.41
N GLY A 331 10.17 4.00 -8.82
CA GLY A 331 9.84 4.60 -10.12
C GLY A 331 10.88 5.62 -10.57
N ARG A 332 10.88 5.90 -11.87
CA ARG A 332 11.71 6.93 -12.51
C ARG A 332 10.88 7.66 -13.56
N TYR A 333 10.85 8.98 -13.46
CA TYR A 333 10.08 9.87 -14.32
C TYR A 333 11.03 10.83 -15.02
N VAL A 334 10.81 11.05 -16.31
CA VAL A 334 11.57 12.01 -17.12
C VAL A 334 10.59 13.11 -17.50
N ILE A 335 10.86 14.32 -17.02
CA ILE A 335 9.99 15.49 -17.18
C ILE A 335 10.85 16.70 -17.55
N ASN A 336 10.21 17.76 -18.03
CA ASN A 336 10.87 19.06 -18.17
C ASN A 336 10.11 20.07 -17.30
N ILE A 337 10.81 20.68 -16.35
CA ILE A 337 10.22 21.68 -15.43
C ILE A 337 10.57 23.11 -15.86
N GLY A 338 11.37 23.26 -16.93
CA GLY A 338 11.79 24.54 -17.45
C GLY A 338 10.65 25.22 -18.19
N VAL A 339 10.45 26.50 -17.91
CA VAL A 339 9.49 27.34 -18.62
C VAL A 339 10.25 28.28 -19.55
N PRO A 340 10.16 28.11 -20.89
CA PRO A 340 10.81 29.01 -21.82
C PRO A 340 10.16 30.40 -21.74
N MET A 341 10.99 31.45 -21.71
CA MET A 341 10.54 32.84 -21.65
C MET A 341 10.81 33.56 -22.97
N PRO A 342 9.86 34.36 -23.49
CA PRO A 342 10.06 35.10 -24.73
C PRO A 342 11.09 36.21 -24.56
N ILE A 343 11.93 36.39 -25.58
CA ILE A 343 13.01 37.41 -25.65
C ILE A 343 12.48 38.72 -26.27
N SER A 344 11.18 38.84 -26.56
CA SER A 344 10.64 39.95 -27.36
C SER A 344 10.71 41.30 -26.64
N MET A 345 11.44 42.24 -27.24
CA MET A 345 11.44 43.67 -26.90
C MET A 345 10.26 44.39 -27.58
N GLN A 346 9.09 44.38 -26.97
CA GLN A 346 8.14 45.49 -27.16
C GLN A 346 8.09 46.21 -25.82
N ASN A 347 8.31 47.53 -25.85
CA ASN A 347 8.22 48.49 -24.74
C ASN A 347 7.78 47.82 -23.43
N ILE A 348 8.69 47.71 -22.46
CA ILE A 348 8.41 47.14 -21.14
C ILE A 348 7.42 48.06 -20.42
N ASP A 349 6.16 48.04 -20.87
CA ASP A 349 5.03 48.22 -20.01
C ASP A 349 4.94 46.92 -19.24
N THR A 350 5.15 47.00 -17.92
CA THR A 350 5.04 45.85 -17.01
C THR A 350 3.66 45.17 -17.07
N ALA A 351 2.68 45.79 -17.77
CA ALA A 351 1.40 45.20 -18.15
C ALA A 351 1.44 44.31 -19.43
N GLY A 352 2.36 44.53 -20.37
CA GLY A 352 2.46 43.81 -21.64
C GLY A 352 3.09 42.41 -21.52
N VAL A 353 4.17 42.28 -20.73
CA VAL A 353 4.79 40.99 -20.40
C VAL A 353 3.85 40.12 -19.53
N LYS A 354 3.03 40.77 -18.68
CA LYS A 354 1.92 40.11 -17.98
C LYS A 354 0.89 39.51 -18.94
N ASN A 355 0.71 40.07 -20.14
CA ASN A 355 -0.26 39.60 -21.12
C ASN A 355 0.33 38.56 -22.10
N SER A 356 1.62 38.61 -22.43
CA SER A 356 2.27 37.57 -23.24
C SER A 356 2.46 36.27 -22.44
N LEU A 357 2.80 36.37 -21.15
CA LEU A 357 2.79 35.21 -20.25
C LEU A 357 1.37 34.67 -20.07
N LYS A 358 0.32 35.51 -20.13
CA LYS A 358 -1.10 35.10 -20.19
C LYS A 358 -1.52 34.44 -21.51
N SER A 359 -0.88 34.72 -22.62
CA SER A 359 -1.25 34.10 -23.91
C SER A 359 -0.79 32.65 -24.04
N LEU A 360 0.17 32.21 -23.21
CA LEU A 360 0.53 30.81 -23.02
C LEU A 360 -0.43 30.08 -22.02
N ILE A 361 -1.35 30.81 -21.36
CA ILE A 361 -2.27 30.29 -20.33
C ILE A 361 -3.53 29.63 -20.94
N SER A 362 -3.80 29.78 -22.24
CA SER A 362 -5.09 29.37 -22.82
C SER A 362 -5.13 27.96 -23.43
N ALA A 363 -4.07 27.15 -23.34
CA ALA A 363 -3.99 25.85 -24.02
C ALA A 363 -3.95 24.60 -23.12
N SER A 364 -3.87 24.75 -21.79
CA SER A 364 -3.80 23.60 -20.86
C SER A 364 -4.89 23.62 -19.78
N THR A 365 -6.10 24.10 -20.10
CA THR A 365 -7.30 23.92 -19.26
C THR A 365 -7.80 22.47 -19.28
N GLY A 366 -6.92 21.54 -18.93
CA GLY A 366 -7.21 20.12 -18.71
C GLY A 366 -7.12 19.77 -17.24
N ASN A 367 -8.17 20.07 -16.48
CA ASN A 367 -8.58 19.35 -15.26
C ASN A 367 -7.61 19.22 -14.07
N ILE A 368 -7.14 20.32 -13.46
CA ILE A 368 -6.55 20.25 -12.10
C ILE A 368 -7.05 21.36 -11.14
N SER A 369 -8.18 22.01 -11.46
CA SER A 369 -8.74 23.09 -10.63
C SER A 369 -10.12 22.80 -10.04
N ALA A 370 -10.53 21.53 -9.95
CA ALA A 370 -11.77 21.14 -9.28
C ALA A 370 -11.63 19.71 -8.78
N ASN A 371 -11.18 19.50 -7.54
CA ASN A 371 -11.40 18.24 -6.81
C ASN A 371 -11.11 18.28 -5.30
N ILE A 372 -11.26 19.43 -4.65
CA ILE A 372 -11.38 19.48 -3.18
C ILE A 372 -12.82 19.17 -2.71
N ASP A 373 -13.81 19.13 -3.62
CA ASP A 373 -15.22 18.81 -3.32
C ASP A 373 -15.67 17.38 -3.68
N LEU A 374 -14.76 16.46 -4.06
CA LEU A 374 -15.13 15.08 -4.45
C LEU A 374 -15.19 14.06 -3.30
N LEU A 375 -14.94 14.46 -2.06
CA LEU A 375 -15.04 13.56 -0.90
C LEU A 375 -16.49 13.26 -0.45
N ASP A 376 -17.50 13.98 -0.97
CA ASP A 376 -18.87 13.91 -0.43
C ASP A 376 -19.93 13.27 -1.34
N ASN A 377 -19.63 12.76 -2.54
CA ASN A 377 -20.71 12.23 -3.43
C ASN A 377 -20.38 11.06 -4.38
N ILE A 378 -19.34 10.24 -4.15
CA ILE A 378 -19.19 8.99 -4.90
C ILE A 378 -19.89 7.84 -4.16
N ALA A 379 -21.18 7.72 -4.43
CA ALA A 379 -21.94 6.51 -4.18
C ALA A 379 -21.38 5.35 -5.02
N ILE A 380 -20.81 4.36 -4.33
CA ILE A 380 -20.93 2.91 -4.55
C ILE A 380 -21.24 2.48 -6.00
N GLY A 381 -20.19 2.06 -6.70
CA GLY A 381 -20.29 1.27 -7.92
C GLY A 381 -19.01 0.46 -8.08
N SER A 382 -19.10 -0.85 -7.90
CA SER A 382 -18.03 -1.82 -8.12
C SER A 382 -17.40 -1.67 -9.50
N ALA A 383 -16.21 -1.08 -9.57
CA ALA A 383 -15.33 -1.16 -10.73
C ALA A 383 -13.88 -1.14 -10.26
N THR A 384 -13.25 -2.29 -10.45
CA THR A 384 -11.81 -2.49 -10.46
C THR A 384 -11.14 -1.48 -11.39
N GLY A 385 -10.15 -0.75 -10.88
CA GLY A 385 -9.30 0.14 -11.67
C GLY A 385 -9.49 1.60 -11.27
N PHE A 386 -8.67 2.06 -10.31
CA PHE A 386 -8.29 3.46 -10.34
C PHE A 386 -7.48 3.65 -11.62
N GLU A 387 -8.12 4.17 -12.67
CA GLU A 387 -7.37 4.76 -13.78
C GLU A 387 -6.72 6.01 -13.21
N ASN A 388 -5.48 5.84 -12.72
CA ASN A 388 -4.61 6.95 -12.42
C ASN A 388 -4.47 7.74 -13.72
N VAL A 389 -5.00 8.97 -13.73
CA VAL A 389 -4.70 9.91 -14.81
C VAL A 389 -3.24 10.32 -14.62
N GLU A 390 -2.34 9.56 -15.24
CA GLU A 390 -0.93 9.90 -15.34
C GLU A 390 -0.80 11.08 -16.31
N CYS A 391 -0.55 12.28 -15.79
CA CYS A 391 -0.18 13.42 -16.64
C CYS A 391 1.32 13.31 -17.00
N LEU A 392 1.60 12.55 -18.06
CA LEU A 392 2.94 12.49 -18.66
C LEU A 392 3.21 13.78 -19.45
N GLY A 393 3.94 14.72 -18.83
CA GLY A 393 4.73 15.73 -19.51
C GLY A 393 3.95 16.82 -20.24
N GLY A 394 3.56 17.87 -19.51
CA GLY A 394 3.23 19.17 -20.06
C GLY A 394 4.37 20.17 -19.82
N SER A 395 4.52 21.16 -20.70
CA SER A 395 5.37 22.33 -20.44
C SER A 395 4.83 23.06 -19.20
N GLY A 396 5.69 23.41 -18.24
CA GLY A 396 5.26 24.00 -16.98
C GLY A 396 4.43 25.28 -17.16
N SER A 397 3.24 25.34 -16.54
CA SER A 397 2.41 26.54 -16.42
C SER A 397 2.59 27.14 -15.02
N THR A 398 2.83 28.45 -14.93
CA THR A 398 3.05 29.17 -13.65
C THR A 398 1.84 29.20 -12.73
N ALA A 399 0.64 28.88 -13.23
CA ALA A 399 -0.60 28.87 -12.45
C ALA A 399 -0.75 27.62 -11.57
N ASP A 400 -0.18 26.47 -11.98
CA ASP A 400 -0.23 25.21 -11.23
C ASP A 400 0.83 25.15 -10.10
N LEU A 401 1.72 26.15 -10.04
CA LEU A 401 2.85 26.25 -9.11
C LEU A 401 2.51 26.86 -7.75
N SER A 402 1.32 27.45 -7.58
CA SER A 402 0.88 28.01 -6.29
C SER A 402 0.32 26.95 -5.32
N SER A 403 0.16 25.69 -5.76
CA SER A 403 -0.41 24.60 -4.96
C SER A 403 0.38 23.30 -5.07
N MET A 404 1.72 23.36 -5.10
CA MET A 404 2.59 22.17 -5.18
C MET A 404 2.66 21.43 -3.84
N ALA A 405 1.55 20.84 -3.43
CA ALA A 405 1.55 19.91 -2.32
C ALA A 405 2.40 18.69 -2.68
N CYS A 406 3.27 18.26 -1.75
CA CYS A 406 4.08 17.06 -1.90
C CYS A 406 3.76 16.15 -0.72
N ASN A 407 2.73 15.32 -0.90
CA ASN A 407 2.11 14.52 0.15
C ASN A 407 2.01 13.05 -0.26
N ILE A 408 2.08 12.17 0.72
CA ILE A 408 1.61 10.79 0.59
C ILE A 408 0.29 10.66 1.33
N ILE A 409 -0.74 10.23 0.61
CA ILE A 409 -2.07 9.94 1.13
C ILE A 409 -2.20 8.41 1.23
N ILE A 410 -2.51 7.92 2.43
CA ILE A 410 -2.71 6.51 2.73
C ILE A 410 -4.17 6.31 3.13
N VAL A 411 -4.93 5.60 2.31
CA VAL A 411 -6.32 5.25 2.61
C VAL A 411 -6.40 3.79 2.98
N ARG A 412 -6.92 3.49 4.16
CA ARG A 412 -7.10 2.14 4.70
C ARG A 412 -8.57 1.81 4.84
N GLN A 413 -9.00 0.75 4.21
CA GLN A 413 -10.36 0.24 4.24
C GLN A 413 -10.58 -0.66 5.46
N GLY A 414 -11.82 -0.69 5.93
CA GLY A 414 -12.30 -1.63 6.92
C GLY A 414 -12.32 -3.05 6.35
N SER A 415 -12.62 -4.01 7.21
CA SER A 415 -12.77 -5.40 6.79
C SER A 415 -14.00 -6.04 7.42
N THR A 416 -14.46 -7.11 6.80
CA THR A 416 -15.43 -8.00 7.44
C THR A 416 -14.82 -8.56 8.73
N SER A 417 -15.67 -8.86 9.73
CA SER A 417 -15.22 -9.55 10.93
C SER A 417 -14.71 -10.95 10.57
N ASN A 418 -13.59 -11.35 11.16
CA ASN A 418 -13.11 -12.73 11.03
C ASN A 418 -13.80 -13.58 12.11
N ALA A 419 -14.59 -14.58 11.71
CA ALA A 419 -15.19 -15.56 12.61
C ALA A 419 -14.11 -16.53 13.13
N THR A 420 -13.17 -16.00 13.93
CA THR A 420 -11.96 -16.69 14.39
C THR A 420 -12.30 -17.95 15.19
N THR A 421 -13.40 -17.93 15.93
CA THR A 421 -13.90 -19.08 16.71
C THR A 421 -14.50 -20.19 15.85
N GLU A 422 -14.89 -19.90 14.61
CA GLU A 422 -15.55 -20.86 13.72
C GLU A 422 -14.62 -21.48 12.69
N ARG A 423 -13.67 -20.70 12.17
CA ARG A 423 -12.78 -21.12 11.08
C ARG A 423 -11.30 -20.86 11.35
N GLY A 424 -10.96 -20.37 12.54
CA GLY A 424 -9.59 -20.00 12.89
C GLY A 424 -9.04 -18.85 12.04
N LYS A 425 -7.81 -18.46 12.36
CA LYS A 425 -6.95 -17.59 11.54
C LYS A 425 -5.86 -18.45 10.87
N PRO A 426 -5.23 -17.96 9.78
CA PRO A 426 -4.09 -18.65 9.17
C PRO A 426 -2.98 -18.91 10.19
N CYS A 427 -2.46 -20.14 10.21
CA CYS A 427 -1.30 -20.50 11.02
C CYS A 427 -0.05 -20.61 10.17
N MET A 428 -0.14 -21.36 9.05
CA MET A 428 0.94 -21.60 8.08
C MET A 428 2.33 -21.79 8.76
N GLY A 429 2.32 -22.45 9.93
CA GLY A 429 3.46 -22.60 10.82
C GLY A 429 4.02 -24.01 10.82
N SER A 430 5.02 -24.25 11.67
CA SER A 430 5.60 -25.57 11.93
C SER A 430 4.56 -26.58 12.43
N SER A 431 4.90 -27.87 12.34
CA SER A 431 4.06 -28.96 12.82
C SER A 431 3.62 -28.72 14.27
N ALA A 432 2.34 -28.93 14.56
CA ALA A 432 1.77 -28.69 15.88
C ALA A 432 0.68 -29.71 16.22
N THR A 433 0.54 -29.98 17.52
CA THR A 433 -0.55 -30.78 18.08
C THR A 433 -1.80 -29.93 18.34
N PRO A 434 -3.00 -30.53 18.36
CA PRO A 434 -4.24 -29.83 18.67
C PRO A 434 -4.25 -29.25 20.10
N VAL A 435 -4.78 -28.03 20.24
CA VAL A 435 -4.92 -27.30 21.50
C VAL A 435 -6.37 -27.40 22.01
N ASN A 436 -6.55 -27.75 23.28
CA ASN A 436 -7.89 -27.95 23.83
C ASN A 436 -8.69 -26.65 23.85
N GLY A 437 -9.97 -26.70 23.44
CA GLY A 437 -10.86 -25.56 23.33
C GLY A 437 -10.72 -24.74 22.04
N ALA A 438 -9.98 -25.24 21.03
CA ALA A 438 -9.74 -24.51 19.78
C ALA A 438 -10.12 -25.29 18.52
N TYR A 439 -10.42 -24.55 17.45
CA TYR A 439 -10.58 -25.04 16.09
C TYR A 439 -9.21 -25.26 15.45
N HIS A 440 -9.07 -26.36 14.69
CA HIS A 440 -7.86 -26.73 13.97
C HIS A 440 -8.21 -27.24 12.58
N GLU A 441 -7.41 -26.83 11.60
CA GLU A 441 -7.46 -27.31 10.23
C GLU A 441 -6.04 -27.67 9.79
N TYR A 442 -5.84 -28.90 9.35
CA TYR A 442 -4.52 -29.42 8.98
C TYR A 442 -4.31 -29.48 7.47
N VAL A 443 -3.08 -29.19 7.05
CA VAL A 443 -2.63 -29.39 5.67
C VAL A 443 -2.31 -30.88 5.49
N ASN A 444 -3.16 -31.59 4.74
CA ASN A 444 -2.98 -33.01 4.41
C ASN A 444 -2.66 -33.90 5.62
N PRO A 445 -3.56 -33.97 6.63
CA PRO A 445 -3.33 -34.75 7.83
C PRO A 445 -3.14 -36.24 7.52
N ARG A 446 -2.27 -36.90 8.28
CA ARG A 446 -2.03 -38.35 8.20
C ARG A 446 -1.90 -38.94 9.61
N PRO A 447 -2.97 -38.92 10.42
CA PRO A 447 -2.91 -39.43 11.78
C PRO A 447 -2.77 -40.95 11.78
N THR A 448 -2.00 -41.48 12.75
CA THR A 448 -1.96 -42.91 13.02
C THR A 448 -3.11 -43.25 13.97
N ILE A 449 -4.10 -44.00 13.48
CA ILE A 449 -5.29 -44.37 14.25
C ILE A 449 -5.17 -45.82 14.70
N THR A 450 -5.27 -46.07 16.00
CA THR A 450 -5.11 -47.41 16.57
C THR A 450 -6.44 -48.16 16.59
N GLY A 451 -6.50 -49.35 15.98
CA GLY A 451 -7.70 -50.20 15.98
C GLY A 451 -8.87 -49.69 15.12
N GLY A 452 -8.64 -48.64 14.33
CA GLY A 452 -9.62 -48.10 13.39
C GLY A 452 -9.65 -48.83 12.05
N THR A 453 -10.83 -48.85 11.43
CA THR A 453 -11.01 -49.31 10.05
C THR A 453 -10.52 -48.26 9.05
N LYS A 454 -10.25 -48.66 7.81
CA LYS A 454 -9.86 -47.74 6.73
C LYS A 454 -10.88 -46.60 6.55
N ARG A 455 -12.18 -46.92 6.61
CA ARG A 455 -13.27 -45.94 6.49
C ARG A 455 -13.21 -44.88 7.59
N GLU A 456 -12.91 -45.30 8.83
CA GLU A 456 -12.80 -44.39 9.96
C GLU A 456 -11.56 -43.49 9.84
N LEU A 457 -10.42 -44.06 9.42
CA LEU A 457 -9.20 -43.30 9.16
C LEU A 457 -9.41 -42.23 8.07
N GLU A 458 -10.09 -42.58 6.98
CA GLU A 458 -10.43 -41.65 5.90
C GLU A 458 -11.34 -40.52 6.40
N GLN A 459 -12.33 -40.84 7.25
CA GLN A 459 -13.22 -39.84 7.83
C GLN A 459 -12.51 -38.93 8.83
N VAL A 460 -11.65 -39.45 9.71
CA VAL A 460 -10.82 -38.63 10.60
C VAL A 460 -9.94 -37.70 9.78
N THR A 461 -9.27 -38.24 8.76
CA THR A 461 -8.40 -37.47 7.87
C THR A 461 -9.17 -36.36 7.16
N SER A 462 -10.35 -36.69 6.63
CA SER A 462 -11.23 -35.72 5.96
C SER A 462 -11.67 -34.60 6.91
N LEU A 463 -12.06 -34.95 8.14
CA LEU A 463 -12.51 -33.97 9.15
C LEU A 463 -11.36 -33.10 9.65
N MET A 464 -10.17 -33.67 9.85
CA MET A 464 -8.97 -32.90 10.21
C MET A 464 -8.55 -31.93 9.10
N LYS A 465 -8.80 -32.30 7.84
CA LYS A 465 -8.53 -31.45 6.67
C LYS A 465 -9.59 -30.37 6.47
N SER A 466 -10.86 -30.66 6.75
CA SER A 466 -11.96 -29.68 6.63
C SER A 466 -12.11 -28.77 7.84
N GLY A 467 -11.48 -29.14 8.96
CA GLY A 467 -11.55 -28.40 10.22
C GLY A 467 -12.37 -29.08 11.30
N PHE A 468 -11.83 -29.12 12.52
CA PHE A 468 -12.48 -29.71 13.69
C PHE A 468 -12.19 -28.94 14.98
N TYR A 469 -13.04 -29.11 15.98
CA TYR A 469 -12.86 -28.59 17.32
C TYR A 469 -12.25 -29.65 18.22
N TYR A 470 -11.11 -29.33 18.82
CA TYR A 470 -10.52 -30.19 19.84
C TYR A 470 -11.02 -29.72 21.22
N GLU A 471 -11.85 -30.54 21.86
CA GLU A 471 -12.54 -30.29 23.13
C GLU A 471 -12.48 -31.51 24.06
#